data_AF-X0UNX2-F1
#
_entry.id   AF-X0UNX2-F1
#
_cell.length_a   1.000
_cell.length_b   1.000
_cell.length_c   1.000
_cell.angle_alpha   90.00
_cell.angle_beta   90.00
_cell.angle_gamma   90.00
#
_symmetry.space_group_name_H-M   'P 1'
#
loop_
_entity.id
_entity.type
_entity.pdbx_description
1 polymer ?
#
loop_
_entity_poly.entity_id
_entity_poly.type
_entity_poly.pdbx_seq_one_letter_code
_entity_poly.pdbx_strand_id
1 'polypeptide(L)' 'MKFNPKDRVCLSDGTIGEVRKVREDGMVLVTITAWGQDKQVHESELRKV' A
#
# COMPACT_ATOMS: atom_id res chain seq x y z
N MET A 1 -1.34 2.91 -13.62
CA MET A 1 -1.36 2.77 -12.16
C MET A 1 -2.08 1.48 -11.80
N LYS A 2 -1.43 0.60 -11.02
CA LYS A 2 -1.92 -0.76 -10.71
C LYS A 2 -2.83 -0.82 -9.47
N PHE A 3 -2.77 0.21 -8.62
CA PHE A 3 -3.48 0.31 -7.35
C PHE A 3 -4.34 1.57 -7.30
N ASN A 4 -5.43 1.51 -6.53
CA ASN A 4 -6.34 2.63 -6.27
C ASN A 4 -6.45 2.90 -4.77
N PRO A 5 -6.79 4.13 -4.33
CA PRO A 5 -7.19 4.38 -2.96
C PRO A 5 -8.30 3.41 -2.52
N LYS A 6 -8.20 2.90 -1.29
CA LYS A 6 -9.01 1.85 -0.66
C LYS A 6 -8.74 0.43 -1.15
N ASP A 7 -7.80 0.21 -2.08
CA ASP A 7 -7.38 -1.15 -2.42
C ASP A 7 -6.71 -1.80 -1.20
N ARG A 8 -7.12 -3.04 -0.88
CA ARG A 8 -6.44 -3.85 0.12
C ARG A 8 -5.21 -4.51 -0.50
N VAL A 9 -4.07 -4.37 0.16
CA VAL A 9 -2.77 -4.82 -0.34
C VAL A 9 -1.98 -5.56 0.73
N CYS A 10 -1.10 -6.44 0.28
CA CYS A 10 -0.09 -7.13 1.06
C CYS A 10 1.28 -6.58 0.66
N LEU A 11 2.06 -6.14 1.65
CA LEU A 11 3.44 -5.75 1.49
C LEU A 11 4.33 -6.99 1.37
N SER A 12 5.54 -6.81 0.86
CA SER A 12 6.51 -7.91 0.68
C SER A 12 6.98 -8.53 2.00
N ASP A 13 6.85 -7.80 3.12
CA ASP A 13 7.08 -8.31 4.48
C ASP A 13 5.90 -9.11 5.05
N GLY A 14 4.82 -9.28 4.28
CA GLY A 14 3.59 -9.99 4.68
C GLY A 14 2.57 -9.12 5.40
N THR A 15 2.87 -7.83 5.62
CA THR A 15 1.96 -6.91 6.31
C THR A 15 0.78 -6.56 5.42
N ILE A 16 -0.44 -6.57 5.98
CA ILE A 16 -1.65 -6.15 5.28
C ILE A 16 -1.94 -4.67 5.53
N GLY A 17 -2.31 -3.96 4.48
CA GLY A 17 -2.74 -2.57 4.57
C GLY A 17 -3.75 -2.17 3.51
N GLU A 18 -4.18 -0.92 3.59
CA GLU A 18 -5.08 -0.29 2.64
C GLU A 18 -4.38 0.88 1.95
N VAL A 19 -4.47 0.96 0.63
CA VAL A 19 -3.89 2.06 -0.14
C VAL A 19 -4.63 3.34 0.19
N ARG A 20 -3.92 4.36 0.64
CA ARG A 20 -4.48 5.69 0.94
C ARG A 20 -4.28 6.67 -0.19
N LYS A 21 -3.09 6.63 -0.83
CA LYS A 21 -2.74 7.51 -1.94
C LYS A 21 -1.71 6.83 -2.85
N VAL A 22 -1.88 6.97 -4.15
CA VAL A 22 -0.90 6.57 -5.16
C VAL A 22 -0.28 7.85 -5.75
N ARG A 23 1.03 7.90 -5.85
CA ARG A 23 1.78 9.01 -6.45
C ARG A 23 2.25 8.62 -7.84
N GLU A 24 2.54 9.62 -8.67
CA GLU A 24 2.99 9.42 -10.06
C GLU A 24 4.41 8.85 -10.16
N ASP A 25 5.21 8.97 -9.10
CA ASP A 25 6.58 8.45 -8.98
C ASP A 25 6.64 6.96 -8.62
N GLY A 26 5.51 6.25 -8.61
CA GLY A 26 5.43 4.83 -8.24
C GLY A 26 5.39 4.58 -6.73
N MET A 27 5.38 5.63 -5.90
CA MET A 27 5.23 5.49 -4.45
C MET A 27 3.75 5.40 -4.05
N VAL A 28 3.48 4.55 -3.07
CA VAL A 28 2.14 4.31 -2.51
C VAL A 28 2.18 4.55 -1.02
N LEU A 29 1.23 5.36 -0.53
CA LEU A 29 0.96 5.51 0.89
C LEU A 29 -0.04 4.44 1.29
N VAL A 30 0.33 3.56 2.21
CA VAL A 30 -0.50 2.45 2.70
C VAL A 30 -0.72 2.60 4.19
N THR A 31 -1.98 2.56 4.63
CA THR A 31 -2.32 2.48 6.05
C THR A 31 -2.27 1.03 6.49
N ILE A 32 -1.38 0.69 7.40
CA ILE A 32 -1.23 -0.67 7.90
C ILE A 32 -2.39 -1.04 8.82
N THR A 33 -3.08 -2.14 8.52
CA THR A 33 -4.30 -2.54 9.24
C THR A 33 -4.04 -2.89 10.70
N ALA A 34 -2.86 -3.46 11.01
CA ALA A 34 -2.56 -3.96 12.34
C ALA A 34 -2.36 -2.86 13.40
N TRP A 35 -1.86 -1.69 13.00
CA TRP A 35 -1.51 -0.60 13.95
C TRP A 35 -1.93 0.80 13.47
N GLY A 36 -2.64 0.90 12.33
CA GLY A 36 -3.21 2.15 11.83
C GLY A 36 -2.19 3.21 11.38
N GLN A 37 -0.92 2.85 11.22
CA GLN A 37 0.11 3.78 10.77
C GLN A 37 0.23 3.80 9.25
N ASP A 38 0.52 4.97 8.71
CA ASP A 38 0.80 5.15 7.30
C ASP A 38 2.27 4.82 7.01
N LYS A 39 2.50 3.98 6.00
CA LYS A 39 3.82 3.60 5.49
C LYS A 39 3.90 3.97 4.02
N GLN A 40 4.98 4.62 3.61
CA GLN A 40 5.26 4.90 2.22
C GLN A 40 6.13 3.77 1.66
N VAL A 41 5.68 3.12 0.59
CA VAL A 41 6.34 1.98 -0.04
C VAL A 41 6.31 2.12 -1.56
N HIS A 42 7.21 1.44 -2.26
CA HIS A 42 7.16 1.42 -3.72
C HIS A 42 6.08 0.44 -4.21
N GLU A 43 5.39 0.74 -5.32
CA GLU A 43 4.30 -0.11 -5.81
C GLU A 43 4.73 -1.56 -6.16
N SER A 44 6.02 -1.77 -6.43
CA SER A 44 6.60 -3.10 -6.65
C SER A 44 6.63 -3.98 -5.39
N GLU A 45 6.58 -3.37 -4.21
CA GLU A 45 6.58 -4.07 -2.92
C GLU A 45 5.16 -4.54 -2.53
N LEU A 46 4.15 -4.16 -3.31
CA LEU A 46 2.73 -4.42 -3.03
C LEU A 46 2.16 -5.51 -3.93
N ARG A 47 1.24 -6.29 -3.36
CA ARG A 47 0.38 -7.24 -4.07
C ARG A 47 -1.07 -7.03 -3.65
N LYS A 48 -2.02 -7.12 -4.58
CA LYS A 48 -3.45 -7.10 -4.22
C LYS A 48 -3.80 -8.37 -3.43
N VAL A 49 -4.67 -8.20 -2.44
CA VAL A 49 -5.26 -9.30 -1.66
C VAL A 49 -6.57 -9.72 -2.28
#